data_AF-A0A7V1NSJ2-F1
#
_entry.id   AF-A0A7V1NSJ2-F1
#
_cell.length_a   1.000
_cell.length_b   1.000
_cell.length_c   1.000
_cell.angle_alpha   90.00
_cell.angle_beta   90.00
_cell.angle_gamma   90.00
#
_symmetry.space_group_name_H-M   'P 1'
#
loop_
_entity.id
_entity.type
_entity.pdbx_description
1 polymer ?
#
loop_
_entity_poly.entity_id
_entity_poly.type
_entity_poly.pdbx_seq_one_letter_code
_entity_poly.pdbx_strand_id
1 'polypeptide(L)'
;MGTLGAFYDLLGARPGAFAYHLVILLALEAMAGISFIEYRHTRNPDQHHVLWAFFVPFLLRIPLLAGSLLEDVIPASLLYALDVASLTSMWWAFLTPLVGRRAGRAFLVGNLLALATTITVFFSSWQQTLAAAPLFEYAASWQRPIWDLWATLIPFSAAALLLVYRGQVGHSLPTVSFTLMTLGNGLILLDQVGLGRLVNLVAYPLLAASVYRAAIQDLWAYRQELETLSGESLRQTQELLFLVEISRAIGESLDLDVILQRVVESMAHVLNADRTAIFLAEEGTNSLRLATQYAPLEACTDRHGSPLVPMNEQPLLTHVVRRRRQLILDTGNRRSQLGSLY
;
A
#
# COMPACT_ATOMS: atom_id res chain seq x y z
N MET A 1 12.51 1.66 51.07
CA MET A 1 12.04 2.81 50.26
C MET A 1 12.48 2.57 48.83
N GLY A 2 11.56 2.11 47.98
CA GLY A 2 11.88 1.52 46.68
C GLY A 2 12.16 2.55 45.60
N THR A 3 12.91 2.13 44.57
CA THR A 3 13.27 2.89 43.36
C THR A 3 12.07 3.58 42.70
N LEU A 4 10.86 3.00 42.81
CA LEU A 4 9.61 3.58 42.33
C LEU A 4 9.22 4.90 43.02
N GLY A 5 9.51 5.05 44.32
CA GLY A 5 9.22 6.29 45.06
C GLY A 5 10.13 7.45 44.61
N ALA A 6 11.42 7.17 44.40
CA ALA A 6 12.36 8.16 43.88
C ALA A 6 12.01 8.60 42.45
N PHE A 7 11.52 7.68 41.60
CA PHE A 7 11.02 8.01 40.27
C PHE A 7 9.76 8.87 40.33
N TYR A 8 8.84 8.58 41.24
CA TYR A 8 7.62 9.37 41.45
C TYR A 8 7.94 10.82 41.85
N ASP A 9 8.82 11.01 42.84
CA ASP A 9 9.22 12.35 43.30
C ASP A 9 9.96 13.11 42.20
N LEU A 10 10.79 12.42 41.41
CA LEU A 10 11.53 13.01 40.30
C LEU A 10 10.61 13.46 39.16
N LEU A 11 9.54 12.71 38.85
CA LEU A 11 8.54 13.08 37.86
C LEU A 11 7.59 14.20 38.32
N GLY A 12 7.35 14.31 39.63
CA GLY A 12 6.64 15.44 40.22
C GLY A 12 7.47 16.72 40.20
N ALA A 13 8.79 16.61 40.31
CA ALA A 13 9.72 17.73 40.31
C ALA A 13 9.90 18.38 38.92
N ARG A 14 10.51 19.58 38.91
CA ARG A 14 10.79 20.36 37.69
C ARG A 14 11.62 19.60 36.63
N PRO A 15 12.72 18.87 36.99
CA PRO A 15 13.48 18.09 36.00
C PRO A 15 12.65 16.98 35.34
N GLY A 16 11.68 16.42 36.07
CA GLY A 16 10.74 15.45 35.55
C GLY A 16 9.79 16.01 34.49
N ALA A 17 9.41 17.29 34.60
CA ALA A 17 8.60 17.96 33.59
C ALA A 17 9.34 18.07 32.24
N PHE A 18 10.64 18.36 32.28
CA PHE A 18 11.48 18.39 31.07
C PHE A 18 11.54 17.02 30.40
N ALA A 19 11.87 15.96 31.15
CA ALA A 19 11.92 14.60 30.62
C ALA A 19 10.55 14.15 30.05
N TYR A 20 9.46 14.52 30.73
CA TYR A 20 8.10 14.28 30.27
C TYR A 20 7.82 14.93 28.91
N HIS A 21 8.09 16.22 28.75
CA HIS A 21 7.87 16.92 27.48
C HIS A 21 8.80 16.42 26.37
N LEU A 22 10.04 16.04 26.69
CA LEU A 22 11.00 15.49 25.73
C LEU A 22 10.51 14.16 25.15
N VAL A 23 10.05 13.23 25.99
CA VAL A 23 9.56 11.93 25.52
C VAL A 23 8.30 12.10 24.66
N ILE A 24 7.41 13.02 25.04
CA ILE A 24 6.22 13.33 24.23
C ILE A 24 6.62 13.95 22.90
N LEU A 25 7.60 14.86 22.89
CA LEU A 25 8.12 15.47 21.66
C LEU A 25 8.67 14.38 20.72
N LEU A 26 9.45 13.43 21.22
CA LEU A 26 9.99 12.31 20.43
C LEU A 26 8.87 11.42 19.85
N ALA A 27 7.83 11.13 20.64
CA ALA A 27 6.67 10.38 20.16
C ALA A 27 5.92 11.13 19.05
N LEU A 28 5.74 12.45 19.20
CA LEU A 28 5.11 13.30 18.20
C LEU A 28 5.96 13.48 16.95
N GLU A 29 7.29 13.54 17.07
CA GLU A 29 8.24 13.57 15.95
C GLU A 29 8.10 12.30 15.11
N ALA A 30 8.08 11.12 15.76
CA ALA A 30 7.88 9.85 15.08
C ALA A 30 6.53 9.85 14.32
N MET A 31 5.44 10.27 14.97
CA MET A 31 4.13 10.37 14.32
C MET A 31 4.13 11.34 13.13
N ALA A 32 4.69 12.54 13.29
CA ALA A 32 4.78 13.54 12.23
C ALA A 32 5.64 13.05 11.05
N GLY A 33 6.76 12.37 11.33
CA GLY A 33 7.63 11.80 10.32
C GLY A 33 6.93 10.72 9.48
N ILE A 34 6.19 9.83 10.13
CA ILE A 34 5.40 8.79 9.44
C ILE A 34 4.35 9.43 8.53
N SER A 35 3.57 10.39 9.05
CA SER A 35 2.55 11.09 8.26
C SER A 35 3.14 11.91 7.11
N PHE A 36 4.35 12.46 7.27
CA PHE A 36 5.04 13.17 6.20
C PHE A 36 5.50 12.25 5.07
N ILE A 37 6.04 11.08 5.41
CA ILE A 37 6.45 10.06 4.42
C ILE A 37 5.23 9.60 3.62
N GLU A 38 4.11 9.34 4.30
CA GLU A 38 2.87 8.91 3.66
C GLU A 38 2.30 9.97 2.71
N TYR A 39 2.26 11.23 3.15
CA TYR A 39 1.84 12.37 2.32
C TYR A 39 2.68 12.50 1.04
N ARG A 40 4.01 12.29 1.14
CA ARG A 40 4.91 12.42 -0.01
C ARG A 40 4.65 11.35 -1.08
N HIS A 41 4.19 10.16 -0.68
CA HIS A 41 3.96 9.04 -1.58
C HIS A 41 2.58 9.08 -2.26
N THR A 42 1.52 9.44 -1.54
CA THR A 42 0.15 9.37 -2.08
C THR A 42 -0.30 10.65 -2.80
N ARG A 43 0.30 11.82 -2.50
CA ARG A 43 -0.12 13.16 -3.00
C ARG A 43 -1.62 13.44 -2.86
N ASN A 44 -2.32 12.72 -1.98
CA ASN A 44 -3.76 12.85 -1.84
C ASN A 44 -4.08 14.12 -1.01
N PRO A 45 -4.82 15.10 -1.55
CA PRO A 45 -5.12 16.36 -0.85
C PRO A 45 -5.92 16.13 0.44
N ASP A 46 -6.56 14.99 0.56
CA ASP A 46 -7.31 14.64 1.76
C ASP A 46 -6.40 14.26 2.93
N GLN A 47 -5.11 13.91 2.76
CA GLN A 47 -4.23 13.56 3.89
C GLN A 47 -3.58 14.75 4.62
N HIS A 48 -3.79 15.98 4.13
CA HIS A 48 -3.25 17.20 4.77
C HIS A 48 -3.68 17.37 6.23
N HIS A 49 -4.88 16.89 6.61
CA HIS A 49 -5.37 17.01 7.99
C HIS A 49 -4.54 16.19 8.98
N VAL A 50 -4.06 15.00 8.58
CA VAL A 50 -3.24 14.11 9.42
C VAL A 50 -1.83 14.67 9.59
N LEU A 51 -1.28 15.33 8.56
CA LEU A 51 0.02 15.99 8.66
C LEU A 51 0.00 17.16 9.66
N TRP A 52 -0.97 18.06 9.52
CA TRP A 52 -1.13 19.20 10.44
C TRP A 52 -1.44 18.74 11.87
N ALA A 53 -2.14 17.62 12.02
CA ALA A 53 -2.50 17.01 13.28
C ALA A 53 -1.32 16.61 14.18
N PHE A 54 -0.16 16.27 13.62
CA PHE A 54 1.03 15.94 14.40
C PHE A 54 2.05 17.07 14.41
N PHE A 55 2.12 17.83 13.31
CA PHE A 55 3.03 18.96 13.21
C PHE A 55 2.66 20.11 14.15
N VAL A 56 1.36 20.41 14.33
CA VAL A 56 0.91 21.47 15.25
C VAL A 56 1.22 21.12 16.71
N PRO A 57 0.83 19.96 17.26
CA PRO A 57 1.22 19.55 18.61
C PRO A 57 2.74 19.50 18.81
N PHE A 58 3.49 19.04 17.82
CA PHE A 58 4.95 19.01 17.86
C PHE A 58 5.53 20.43 18.04
N LEU A 59 5.10 21.38 17.21
CA LEU A 59 5.53 22.77 17.32
C LEU A 59 5.11 23.42 18.65
N LEU A 60 3.88 23.15 19.11
CA LEU A 60 3.37 23.63 20.40
C LEU A 60 4.13 23.05 21.60
N ARG A 61 4.84 21.92 21.42
CA ARG A 61 5.64 21.28 22.48
C ARG A 61 7.01 21.95 22.70
N ILE A 62 7.54 22.66 21.70
CA ILE A 62 8.82 23.39 21.80
C ILE A 62 8.77 24.45 22.93
N PRO A 63 7.77 25.37 22.98
CA PRO A 63 7.68 26.33 24.07
C PRO A 63 7.38 25.67 25.43
N LEU A 64 6.69 24.52 25.46
CA LEU A 64 6.49 23.75 26.70
C LEU A 64 7.81 23.22 27.27
N LEU A 65 8.66 22.67 26.40
CA LEU A 65 9.98 22.18 26.76
C LEU A 65 10.91 23.34 27.16
N ALA A 66 10.87 24.46 26.44
CA ALA A 66 11.61 25.67 26.79
C ALA A 66 11.17 26.24 28.15
N GLY A 67 9.85 26.30 28.43
CA GLY A 67 9.31 26.77 29.70
C GLY A 67 9.65 25.86 30.89
N SER A 68 9.99 24.60 30.65
CA SER A 68 10.51 23.70 31.69
C SER A 68 12.00 23.93 32.03
N LEU A 69 12.75 24.60 31.16
CA LEU A 69 14.18 24.89 31.31
C LEU A 69 14.48 26.36 31.66
N LEU A 70 13.73 27.28 31.08
CA LEU A 70 13.92 28.73 31.18
C LEU A 70 12.76 29.31 32.00
N GLU A 71 12.98 29.47 33.30
CA GLU A 71 12.04 30.15 34.20
C GLU A 71 11.82 31.60 33.73
N ASP A 72 10.61 32.13 33.96
CA ASP A 72 10.16 33.51 33.69
C ASP A 72 10.05 33.99 32.23
N VAL A 73 10.51 33.22 31.24
CA VAL A 73 10.37 33.62 29.82
C VAL A 73 8.93 33.47 29.33
N ILE A 74 8.24 32.42 29.78
CA ILE A 74 6.90 32.07 29.32
C ILE A 74 5.92 32.10 30.50
N PRO A 75 4.82 32.87 30.43
CA PRO A 75 3.81 32.87 31.48
C PRO A 75 3.24 31.47 31.70
N ALA A 76 3.11 31.06 32.97
CA ALA A 76 2.59 29.74 33.32
C ALA A 76 1.21 29.46 32.69
N SER A 77 0.31 30.44 32.68
CA SER A 77 -1.01 30.33 32.04
C SER A 77 -0.93 30.01 30.54
N LEU A 78 0.10 30.49 29.83
CA LEU A 78 0.31 30.16 28.42
C LEU A 78 0.75 28.70 28.25
N LEU A 79 1.60 28.18 29.16
CA LEU A 79 2.03 26.78 29.13
C LEU A 79 0.84 25.83 29.27
N TYR A 80 -0.06 26.04 30.23
CA TYR A 80 -1.27 25.21 30.37
C TYR A 80 -2.17 25.28 29.13
N ALA A 81 -2.31 26.47 28.55
CA ALA A 81 -3.11 26.63 27.35
C ALA A 81 -2.49 25.95 26.10
N LEU A 82 -1.16 25.94 25.98
CA LEU A 82 -0.46 25.20 24.93
C LEU A 82 -0.69 23.68 25.06
N ASP A 83 -0.76 23.16 26.29
CA ASP A 83 -1.05 21.74 26.52
C ASP A 83 -2.49 21.37 26.08
N VAL A 84 -3.48 22.20 26.44
CA VAL A 84 -4.87 22.02 26.01
C VAL A 84 -5.02 22.18 24.49
N ALA A 85 -4.30 23.13 23.88
CA ALA A 85 -4.27 23.31 22.43
C ALA A 85 -3.69 22.07 21.71
N SER A 86 -2.62 21.48 22.28
CA SER A 86 -2.04 20.23 21.80
C SER A 86 -3.05 19.07 21.83
N LEU A 87 -3.76 18.89 22.94
CA LEU A 87 -4.79 17.85 23.07
C LEU A 87 -5.97 18.08 22.13
N THR A 88 -6.38 19.34 21.94
CA THR A 88 -7.45 19.72 21.00
C THR A 88 -7.08 19.38 19.56
N SER A 89 -5.86 19.69 19.16
CA SER A 89 -5.36 19.37 17.81
C SER A 89 -5.31 17.86 17.58
N MET A 90 -4.89 17.10 18.59
CA MET A 90 -4.84 15.64 18.54
C MET A 90 -6.24 15.00 18.53
N TRP A 91 -7.20 15.55 19.27
CA TRP A 91 -8.62 15.15 19.19
C TRP A 91 -9.15 15.34 17.77
N TRP A 92 -8.89 16.52 17.18
CA TRP A 92 -9.33 16.84 15.82
C TRP A 92 -8.74 15.87 14.79
N ALA A 93 -7.46 15.53 14.93
CA ALA A 93 -6.77 14.56 14.09
C ALA A 93 -7.50 13.22 14.01
N PHE A 94 -7.74 12.62 15.17
CA PHE A 94 -8.22 11.24 15.27
C PHE A 94 -9.72 11.11 15.06
N LEU A 95 -10.50 12.15 15.39
CA LEU A 95 -11.96 12.05 15.35
C LEU A 95 -12.61 12.72 14.14
N THR A 96 -11.89 13.55 13.37
CA THR A 96 -12.44 14.12 12.12
C THR A 96 -12.94 13.07 11.13
N PRO A 97 -12.26 11.91 10.93
CA PRO A 97 -12.79 10.85 10.07
C PRO A 97 -14.12 10.23 10.57
N LEU A 98 -14.37 10.26 11.88
CA LEU A 98 -15.52 9.61 12.52
C LEU A 98 -16.74 10.52 12.61
N VAL A 99 -16.52 11.77 13.01
CA VAL A 99 -17.60 12.76 13.22
C VAL A 99 -17.84 13.61 11.95
N GLY A 100 -16.93 13.56 10.99
CA GLY A 100 -16.99 14.29 9.73
C GLY A 100 -16.33 15.66 9.77
N ARG A 101 -15.93 16.16 8.58
CA ARG A 101 -15.11 17.39 8.43
C ARG A 101 -15.73 18.65 9.05
N ARG A 102 -17.05 18.83 8.95
CA ARG A 102 -17.73 20.03 9.48
C ARG A 102 -17.70 20.05 11.01
N ALA A 103 -18.10 18.94 11.64
CA ALA A 103 -18.11 18.82 13.10
C ALA A 103 -16.69 18.87 13.69
N GLY A 104 -15.73 18.20 13.05
CA GLY A 104 -14.32 18.27 13.46
C GLY A 104 -13.77 19.71 13.42
N ARG A 105 -13.99 20.43 12.32
CA ARG A 105 -13.56 21.85 12.22
C ARG A 105 -14.28 22.75 13.23
N ALA A 106 -15.58 22.57 13.42
CA ALA A 106 -16.34 23.34 14.41
C ALA A 106 -15.82 23.11 15.83
N PHE A 107 -15.49 21.87 16.20
CA PHE A 107 -14.89 21.56 17.49
C PHE A 107 -13.51 22.20 17.65
N LEU A 108 -12.63 22.10 16.65
CA LEU A 108 -11.29 22.69 16.70
C LEU A 108 -11.36 24.21 16.84
N VAL A 109 -12.13 24.88 15.96
CA VAL A 109 -12.27 26.34 16.00
C VAL A 109 -12.94 26.79 17.29
N GLY A 110 -13.99 26.09 17.72
CA GLY A 110 -14.69 26.38 18.98
C GLY A 110 -13.78 26.28 20.19
N ASN A 111 -12.98 25.20 20.30
CA ASN A 111 -12.02 25.05 21.40
C ASN A 111 -10.88 26.06 21.33
N LEU A 112 -10.32 26.36 20.15
CA LEU A 112 -9.26 27.36 20.02
C LEU A 112 -9.76 28.77 20.35
N LEU A 113 -10.99 29.13 19.98
CA LEU A 113 -11.62 30.38 20.38
C LEU A 113 -11.86 30.44 21.89
N ALA A 114 -12.41 29.37 22.47
CA ALA A 114 -12.59 29.27 23.92
C ALA A 114 -11.25 29.35 24.67
N LEU A 115 -10.19 28.77 24.10
CA LEU A 115 -8.85 28.81 24.67
C LEU A 115 -8.29 30.24 24.62
N ALA A 116 -8.44 30.93 23.49
CA ALA A 116 -8.01 32.33 23.34
C ALA A 116 -8.74 33.27 24.31
N THR A 117 -10.05 33.10 24.50
CA THR A 117 -10.81 33.88 25.48
C THR A 117 -10.40 33.55 26.92
N THR A 118 -10.19 32.27 27.23
CA THR A 118 -9.77 31.85 28.57
C THR A 118 -8.37 32.35 28.91
N ILE A 119 -7.41 32.26 27.96
CA ILE A 119 -6.05 32.79 28.15
C ILE A 119 -6.08 34.28 28.47
N THR A 120 -6.84 35.08 27.73
CA THR A 120 -6.87 36.54 27.94
C THR A 120 -7.44 36.92 29.31
N VAL A 121 -8.51 36.23 29.74
CA VAL A 121 -9.12 36.41 31.06
C VAL A 121 -8.17 35.94 32.18
N PHE A 122 -7.55 34.78 32.01
CA PHE A 122 -6.70 34.17 33.03
C PHE A 122 -5.36 34.90 33.16
N PHE A 123 -4.79 35.36 32.05
CA PHE A 123 -3.60 36.19 32.05
C PHE A 123 -3.85 37.51 32.77
N SER A 124 -4.96 38.20 32.46
CA SER A 124 -5.32 39.46 33.14
C SER A 124 -5.50 39.27 34.66
N SER A 125 -6.23 38.24 35.07
CA SER A 125 -6.43 37.94 36.50
C SER A 125 -5.16 37.45 37.21
N TRP A 126 -4.26 36.77 36.49
CA TRP A 126 -2.96 36.35 37.03
C TRP A 126 -2.04 37.55 37.27
N GLN A 127 -1.98 38.51 36.35
CA GLN A 127 -1.21 39.75 36.52
C GLN A 127 -1.66 40.54 37.75
N GLN A 128 -2.98 40.60 38.02
CA GLN A 128 -3.50 41.23 39.23
C GLN A 128 -3.06 40.49 40.51
N THR A 129 -3.02 39.16 40.47
CA THR A 129 -2.60 38.33 41.61
C THR A 129 -1.11 38.51 41.90
N LEU A 130 -0.26 38.51 40.87
CA LEU A 130 1.17 38.78 41.01
C LEU A 130 1.47 40.19 41.52
N ALA A 131 0.69 41.19 41.09
CA ALA A 131 0.83 42.55 41.60
C ALA A 131 0.53 42.64 43.12
N ALA A 132 -0.41 41.83 43.61
CA ALA A 132 -0.74 41.76 45.04
C ALA A 132 0.21 40.85 45.84
N ALA A 133 0.69 39.76 45.25
CA ALA A 133 1.56 38.76 45.89
C ALA A 133 2.59 38.21 44.89
N PRO A 134 3.79 38.83 44.79
CA PRO A 134 4.79 38.48 43.77
C PRO A 134 5.38 37.07 43.91
N LEU A 135 5.36 36.50 45.12
CA LEU A 135 5.88 35.16 45.43
C LEU A 135 4.82 34.06 45.29
N PHE A 136 3.60 34.39 44.88
CA PHE A 136 2.52 33.42 44.78
C PHE A 136 2.72 32.51 43.56
N GLU A 137 2.82 31.19 43.79
CA GLU A 137 3.03 30.22 42.72
C GLU A 137 1.75 29.93 41.93
N TYR A 138 1.87 29.85 40.59
CA TYR A 138 0.73 29.50 39.73
C TYR A 138 0.14 28.12 40.05
N ALA A 139 0.96 27.21 40.58
CA ALA A 139 0.54 25.86 40.96
C ALA A 139 -0.53 25.83 42.07
N ALA A 140 -0.58 26.87 42.91
CA ALA A 140 -1.56 27.04 43.97
C ALA A 140 -2.78 27.90 43.54
N SER A 141 -2.81 28.33 42.28
CA SER A 141 -3.89 29.16 41.76
C SER A 141 -5.19 28.38 41.57
N TRP A 142 -6.32 29.05 41.76
CA TRP A 142 -7.65 28.49 41.45
C TRP A 142 -7.87 28.26 39.95
N GLN A 143 -7.03 28.84 39.09
CA GLN A 143 -7.08 28.68 37.64
C GLN A 143 -6.57 27.30 37.19
N ARG A 144 -5.56 26.74 37.89
CA ARG A 144 -4.96 25.45 37.56
C ARG A 144 -5.99 24.30 37.42
N PRO A 145 -6.88 24.03 38.39
CA PRO A 145 -7.83 22.93 38.26
C PRO A 145 -8.80 23.09 37.08
N ILE A 146 -9.05 24.32 36.61
CA ILE A 146 -9.88 24.56 35.42
C ILE A 146 -9.16 24.08 34.16
N TRP A 147 -7.85 24.35 34.05
CA TRP A 147 -7.03 23.82 32.96
C TRP A 147 -6.94 22.29 33.00
N ASP A 148 -6.70 21.72 34.18
CA ASP A 148 -6.56 20.26 34.35
C ASP A 148 -7.88 19.54 34.04
N LEU A 149 -9.02 20.13 34.42
CA LEU A 149 -10.34 19.61 34.06
C LEU A 149 -10.55 19.62 32.55
N TRP A 150 -10.20 20.71 31.88
CA TRP A 150 -10.32 20.81 30.42
C TRP A 150 -9.42 19.82 29.70
N ALA A 151 -8.16 19.68 30.15
CA ALA A 151 -7.19 18.71 29.64
C ALA A 151 -7.65 17.25 29.88
N THR A 152 -8.52 17.00 30.86
CA THR A 152 -9.11 15.68 31.12
C THR A 152 -10.33 15.41 30.23
N LEU A 153 -11.20 16.42 30.04
CA LEU A 153 -12.44 16.29 29.27
C LEU A 153 -12.20 16.04 27.77
N ILE A 154 -11.16 16.63 27.18
CA ILE A 154 -10.83 16.43 25.76
C ILE A 154 -10.54 14.95 25.46
N PRO A 155 -9.52 14.30 26.06
CA PRO A 155 -9.26 12.88 25.80
C PRO A 155 -10.40 11.97 26.27
N PHE A 156 -11.16 12.35 27.31
CA PHE A 156 -12.34 11.60 27.73
C PHE A 156 -13.39 11.54 26.62
N SER A 157 -13.68 12.68 25.99
CA SER A 157 -14.60 12.73 24.86
C SER A 157 -14.08 11.94 23.65
N ALA A 158 -12.77 11.94 23.40
CA ALA A 158 -12.16 11.13 22.35
C ALA A 158 -12.30 9.63 22.61
N ALA A 159 -11.96 9.19 23.82
CA ALA A 159 -12.12 7.81 24.24
C ALA A 159 -13.58 7.35 24.14
N ALA A 160 -14.53 8.18 24.60
CA ALA A 160 -15.96 7.87 24.53
C ALA A 160 -16.44 7.72 23.08
N LEU A 161 -16.08 8.65 22.19
CA LEU A 161 -16.46 8.60 20.78
C LEU A 161 -15.84 7.37 20.08
N LEU A 162 -14.56 7.08 20.30
CA LEU A 162 -13.91 5.89 19.75
C LEU A 162 -14.58 4.59 20.22
N LEU A 163 -15.08 4.56 21.46
CA LEU A 163 -15.79 3.41 22.01
C LEU A 163 -17.18 3.25 21.40
N VAL A 164 -17.89 4.35 21.15
CA VAL A 164 -19.18 4.37 20.44
C VAL A 164 -19.01 3.90 18.98
N TYR A 165 -17.98 4.38 18.29
CA TYR A 165 -17.69 4.04 16.90
C TYR A 165 -16.76 2.83 16.73
N ARG A 166 -16.61 1.98 17.75
CA ARG A 166 -15.70 0.81 17.74
C ARG A 166 -15.94 -0.17 16.58
N GLY A 167 -17.14 -0.19 16.00
CA GLY A 167 -17.47 -1.05 14.85
C GLY A 167 -16.85 -0.57 13.52
N GLN A 168 -16.50 0.71 13.42
CA GLN A 168 -15.82 1.29 12.26
C GLN A 168 -14.29 1.30 12.46
N VAL A 169 -13.85 1.45 13.70
CA VAL A 169 -12.44 1.51 14.07
C VAL A 169 -11.95 0.09 14.37
N GLY A 170 -11.44 -0.61 13.34
CA GLY A 170 -10.99 -2.02 13.44
C GLY A 170 -9.85 -2.29 14.43
N HIS A 171 -9.30 -1.27 15.10
CA HIS A 171 -8.18 -1.37 16.03
C HIS A 171 -8.45 -0.63 17.35
N SER A 172 -8.19 -1.28 18.47
CA SER A 172 -8.45 -0.72 19.82
C SER A 172 -7.34 0.20 20.36
N LEU A 173 -6.17 0.28 19.70
CA LEU A 173 -5.00 1.00 20.21
C LEU A 173 -5.24 2.51 20.45
N PRO A 174 -5.88 3.28 19.54
CA PRO A 174 -6.19 4.68 19.81
C PRO A 174 -7.11 4.85 21.01
N THR A 175 -8.12 3.97 21.14
CA THR A 175 -9.05 4.00 22.28
C THR A 175 -8.32 3.79 23.61
N VAL A 176 -7.42 2.80 23.68
CA VAL A 176 -6.60 2.55 24.88
C VAL A 176 -5.68 3.73 25.20
N SER A 177 -5.13 4.38 24.17
CA SER A 177 -4.25 5.54 24.35
C SER A 177 -5.01 6.73 24.94
N PHE A 178 -6.19 7.05 24.39
CA PHE A 178 -7.02 8.14 24.90
C PHE A 178 -7.60 7.85 26.29
N THR A 179 -7.96 6.60 26.61
CA THR A 179 -8.39 6.25 27.97
C THR A 179 -7.26 6.41 29.00
N LEU A 180 -6.03 6.01 28.63
CA LEU A 180 -4.86 6.25 29.46
C LEU A 180 -4.59 7.74 29.64
N MET A 181 -4.71 8.57 28.59
CA MET A 181 -4.57 10.02 28.71
C MET A 181 -5.61 10.64 29.64
N THR A 182 -6.87 10.21 29.55
CA THR A 182 -7.91 10.65 30.49
C THR A 182 -7.54 10.29 31.92
N LEU A 183 -7.07 9.07 32.15
CA LEU A 183 -6.68 8.62 33.48
C LEU A 183 -5.46 9.40 33.99
N GLY A 184 -4.47 9.66 33.13
CA GLY A 184 -3.29 10.45 33.46
C GLY A 184 -3.63 11.90 33.82
N ASN A 185 -4.42 12.58 32.98
CA ASN A 185 -4.85 13.96 33.27
C ASN A 185 -5.80 14.03 34.48
N GLY A 186 -6.65 13.02 34.69
CA GLY A 186 -7.49 12.90 35.87
C GLY A 186 -6.68 12.75 37.17
N LEU A 187 -5.55 12.05 37.14
CA LEU A 187 -4.62 11.98 38.29
C LEU A 187 -3.95 13.33 38.54
N ILE A 188 -3.56 14.08 37.50
CA ILE A 188 -3.00 15.44 37.63
C ILE A 188 -4.02 16.37 38.31
N LEU A 189 -5.30 16.27 37.93
CA LEU A 189 -6.39 17.04 38.54
C LEU A 189 -6.57 16.73 40.04
N LEU A 190 -6.27 15.50 40.46
CA LEU A 190 -6.27 15.07 41.87
C LEU A 190 -4.94 15.37 42.59
N ASP A 191 -4.14 16.29 42.03
CA ASP A 191 -2.82 16.71 42.50
C ASP A 191 -1.76 15.59 42.55
N GLN A 192 -2.02 14.46 41.88
CA GLN A 192 -1.09 13.34 41.71
C GLN A 192 -0.23 13.52 40.46
N VAL A 193 0.48 14.64 40.37
CA VAL A 193 1.20 15.09 39.15
C VAL A 193 2.20 14.03 38.64
N GLY A 194 2.97 13.40 39.53
CA GLY A 194 3.95 12.39 39.17
C GLY A 194 3.32 11.14 38.54
N LEU A 195 2.26 10.60 39.16
CA LEU A 195 1.53 9.44 38.63
C LEU A 195 0.81 9.76 37.32
N GLY A 196 0.18 10.94 37.23
CA GLY A 196 -0.49 11.36 36.01
C GLY A 196 0.46 11.48 34.83
N ARG A 197 1.65 12.07 35.03
CA ARG A 197 2.71 12.14 34.01
C ARG A 197 3.23 10.75 33.61
N LEU A 198 3.39 9.83 34.56
CA LEU A 198 3.79 8.45 34.28
C LEU A 198 2.78 7.71 33.38
N VAL A 199 1.49 7.85 33.68
CA VAL A 199 0.43 7.26 32.84
C VAL A 199 0.44 7.87 31.44
N ASN A 200 0.56 9.19 31.35
CA ASN A 200 0.65 9.89 30.07
C ASN A 200 1.89 9.48 29.25
N LEU A 201 3.03 9.23 29.90
CA LEU A 201 4.25 8.73 29.23
C LEU A 201 4.03 7.40 28.50
N VAL A 202 3.10 6.57 28.95
CA VAL A 202 2.74 5.32 28.27
C VAL A 202 1.71 5.58 27.16
N ALA A 203 0.82 6.55 27.36
CA ALA A 203 -0.26 6.85 26.44
C ALA A 203 0.22 7.41 25.08
N TYR A 204 1.19 8.34 25.08
CA TYR A 204 1.70 8.96 23.84
C TYR A 204 2.45 7.96 22.92
N PRO A 205 3.36 7.11 23.40
CA PRO A 205 3.99 6.06 22.59
C PRO A 205 2.99 5.03 22.06
N LEU A 206 1.97 4.66 22.85
CA LEU A 206 0.90 3.78 22.36
C LEU A 206 0.13 4.42 21.21
N LEU A 207 -0.16 5.72 21.31
CA LEU A 207 -0.77 6.48 20.23
C LEU A 207 0.14 6.50 19.00
N ALA A 208 1.45 6.71 19.18
CA ALA A 208 2.44 6.66 18.10
C ALA A 208 2.45 5.30 17.40
N ALA A 209 2.46 4.21 18.17
CA ALA A 209 2.41 2.86 17.65
C ALA A 209 1.13 2.59 16.85
N SER A 210 0.00 3.21 17.24
CA SER A 210 -1.24 3.10 16.49
C SER A 210 -1.15 3.72 15.09
N VAL A 211 -0.55 4.91 14.99
CA VAL A 211 -0.32 5.61 13.71
C VAL A 211 0.69 4.84 12.86
N TYR A 212 1.78 4.38 13.46
CA TYR A 212 2.80 3.59 12.77
C TYR A 212 2.23 2.30 12.17
N ARG A 213 1.37 1.61 12.92
CA ARG A 213 0.73 0.39 12.45
C ARG A 213 -0.20 0.65 11.27
N ALA A 214 -0.97 1.74 11.31
CA ALA A 214 -1.83 2.14 10.20
C ALA A 214 -1.00 2.42 8.94
N ALA A 215 0.03 3.27 9.04
CA ALA A 215 0.89 3.62 7.91
C ALA A 215 1.64 2.41 7.32
N ILE A 216 2.07 1.47 8.17
CA ILE A 216 2.68 0.23 7.69
C ILE A 216 1.67 -0.61 6.93
N GLN A 217 0.45 -0.78 7.43
CA GLN A 217 -0.56 -1.59 6.76
C GLN A 217 -0.86 -1.07 5.36
N ASP A 218 -0.93 0.25 5.20
CA ASP A 218 -1.09 0.88 3.89
C ASP A 218 0.13 0.63 2.99
N LEU A 219 1.35 0.65 3.54
CA LEU A 219 2.57 0.33 2.80
C LEU A 219 2.61 -1.12 2.30
N TRP A 220 2.19 -2.10 3.11
CA TRP A 220 2.13 -3.51 2.68
C TRP A 220 1.11 -3.72 1.57
N ALA A 221 -0.08 -3.10 1.69
CA ALA A 221 -1.10 -3.17 0.65
C ALA A 221 -0.58 -2.58 -0.67
N TYR A 222 0.08 -1.42 -0.62
CA TYR A 222 0.69 -0.78 -1.78
C TYR A 222 1.82 -1.63 -2.39
N ARG A 223 2.68 -2.24 -1.56
CA ARG A 223 3.72 -3.17 -2.04
C ARG A 223 3.12 -4.35 -2.79
N GLN A 224 2.06 -4.93 -2.25
CA GLN A 224 1.41 -6.07 -2.86
C GLN A 224 0.80 -5.71 -4.22
N GLU A 225 0.15 -4.55 -4.32
CA GLU A 225 -0.36 -4.02 -5.59
C GLU A 225 0.78 -3.83 -6.61
N LEU A 226 1.90 -3.21 -6.19
CA LEU A 226 3.08 -3.05 -7.05
C LEU A 226 3.67 -4.40 -7.52
N GLU A 227 3.77 -5.38 -6.64
CA GLU A 227 4.26 -6.73 -6.99
C GLU A 227 3.35 -7.40 -8.02
N THR A 228 2.02 -7.26 -7.87
CA THR A 228 1.07 -7.80 -8.86
C THR A 228 1.22 -7.14 -10.23
N LEU A 229 1.33 -5.81 -10.28
CA LEU A 229 1.51 -5.05 -11.53
C LEU A 229 2.84 -5.38 -12.22
N SER A 230 3.91 -5.53 -11.44
CA SER A 230 5.22 -5.94 -11.95
C SER A 230 5.19 -7.36 -12.52
N GLY A 231 4.52 -8.29 -11.83
CA GLY A 231 4.36 -9.67 -12.30
C GLY A 231 3.61 -9.75 -13.63
N GLU A 232 2.52 -8.99 -13.77
CA GLU A 232 1.73 -8.88 -15.00
C GLU A 232 2.59 -8.35 -16.17
N SER A 233 3.37 -7.30 -15.94
CA SER A 233 4.24 -6.69 -16.96
C SER A 233 5.36 -7.64 -17.42
N LEU A 234 5.96 -8.38 -16.48
CA LEU A 234 6.97 -9.40 -16.81
C LEU A 234 6.37 -10.54 -17.63
N ARG A 235 5.15 -10.97 -17.29
CA ARG A 235 4.44 -12.01 -18.05
C ARG A 235 4.12 -11.55 -19.47
N GLN A 236 3.63 -10.33 -19.67
CA GLN A 236 3.40 -9.76 -21.00
C GLN A 236 4.70 -9.71 -21.82
N THR A 237 5.82 -9.34 -21.19
CA THR A 237 7.12 -9.31 -21.86
C THR A 237 7.57 -10.72 -22.27
N GLN A 238 7.36 -11.73 -21.42
CA GLN A 238 7.67 -13.13 -21.75
C GLN A 238 6.79 -13.66 -22.89
N GLU A 239 5.50 -13.33 -22.90
CA GLU A 239 4.58 -13.70 -23.99
C GLU A 239 5.00 -13.08 -25.33
N LEU A 240 5.40 -11.80 -25.33
CA LEU A 240 5.94 -11.14 -26.52
C LEU A 240 7.26 -11.76 -26.99
N LEU A 241 8.18 -12.07 -26.07
CA LEU A 241 9.44 -12.73 -26.42
C LEU A 241 9.21 -14.12 -27.03
N PHE A 242 8.27 -14.89 -26.48
CA PHE A 242 7.89 -16.19 -27.03
C PHE A 242 7.29 -16.07 -28.43
N LEU A 243 6.43 -15.07 -28.68
CA LEU A 243 5.90 -14.80 -30.01
C LEU A 243 6.99 -14.42 -31.02
N VAL A 244 7.98 -13.61 -30.60
CA VAL A 244 9.14 -13.26 -31.42
C VAL A 244 9.99 -14.49 -31.72
N GLU A 245 10.21 -15.35 -30.74
CA GLU A 245 10.99 -16.58 -30.88
C GLU A 245 10.31 -17.58 -31.84
N ILE A 246 8.98 -17.74 -31.74
CA ILE A 246 8.19 -18.52 -32.71
C ILE A 246 8.30 -17.91 -34.12
N SER A 247 8.12 -16.59 -34.25
CA SER A 247 8.23 -15.91 -35.55
C SER A 247 9.62 -16.09 -36.17
N ARG A 248 10.67 -16.11 -35.35
CA ARG A 248 12.05 -16.30 -35.80
C ARG A 248 12.32 -17.75 -36.20
N ALA A 249 11.85 -18.73 -35.42
CA ALA A 249 11.96 -20.15 -35.76
C ALA A 249 11.23 -20.49 -37.08
N ILE A 250 10.11 -19.82 -37.36
CA ILE A 250 9.41 -19.93 -38.65
C ILE A 250 10.21 -19.29 -39.79
N GLY A 251 10.96 -18.22 -39.53
CA GLY A 251 11.76 -17.49 -40.54
C GLY A 251 13.15 -18.07 -40.83
N GLU A 252 13.74 -18.85 -39.92
CA GLU A 252 15.12 -19.36 -40.05
C GLU A 252 15.26 -20.65 -40.89
N SER A 253 14.17 -21.25 -41.34
CA SER A 253 14.25 -22.42 -42.21
C SER A 253 14.25 -22.01 -43.68
N LEU A 254 15.43 -21.71 -44.21
CA LEU A 254 15.66 -21.39 -45.63
C LEU A 254 16.37 -22.53 -46.35
N ASP A 255 15.76 -23.71 -46.31
CA ASP A 255 15.97 -24.73 -47.34
C ASP A 255 14.65 -25.51 -47.45
N LEU A 256 13.78 -25.02 -48.34
CA LEU A 256 12.40 -25.51 -48.49
C LEU A 256 12.38 -27.04 -48.67
N ASP A 257 13.37 -27.57 -49.37
CA ASP A 257 13.49 -29.01 -49.61
C ASP A 257 13.82 -29.77 -48.32
N VAL A 258 14.68 -29.24 -47.44
CA VAL A 258 15.02 -29.84 -46.13
C VAL A 258 13.82 -29.82 -45.16
N ILE A 259 13.03 -28.75 -45.19
CA ILE A 259 11.81 -28.65 -44.38
C ILE A 259 10.81 -29.69 -44.81
N LEU A 260 10.50 -29.72 -46.11
CA LEU A 260 9.48 -30.60 -46.63
C LEU A 260 9.86 -32.05 -46.38
N GLN A 261 11.14 -32.42 -46.54
CA GLN A 261 11.67 -33.74 -46.21
C GLN A 261 11.38 -34.13 -44.74
N ARG A 262 11.76 -33.26 -43.78
CA ARG A 262 11.52 -33.52 -42.34
C ARG A 262 10.03 -33.61 -41.99
N VAL A 263 9.21 -32.81 -42.64
CA VAL A 263 7.75 -32.81 -42.44
C VAL A 263 7.15 -34.14 -42.91
N VAL A 264 7.53 -34.62 -44.09
CA VAL A 264 7.02 -35.89 -44.63
C VAL A 264 7.40 -37.08 -43.74
N GLU A 265 8.66 -37.16 -43.30
CA GLU A 265 9.12 -38.22 -42.38
C GLU A 265 8.37 -38.20 -41.04
N SER A 266 8.19 -37.01 -40.46
CA SER A 266 7.46 -36.85 -39.20
C SER A 266 5.98 -37.22 -39.34
N MET A 267 5.32 -36.82 -40.44
CA MET A 267 3.92 -37.16 -40.69
C MET A 267 3.73 -38.65 -40.94
N ALA A 268 4.66 -39.31 -41.64
CA ALA A 268 4.61 -40.76 -41.83
C ALA A 268 4.68 -41.51 -40.50
N HIS A 269 5.57 -41.09 -39.59
CA HIS A 269 5.69 -41.68 -38.26
C HIS A 269 4.46 -41.44 -37.37
N VAL A 270 3.93 -40.21 -37.34
CA VAL A 270 2.76 -39.87 -36.51
C VAL A 270 1.48 -40.56 -37.01
N LEU A 271 1.31 -40.66 -38.32
CA LEU A 271 0.14 -41.29 -38.94
C LEU A 271 0.30 -42.81 -39.12
N ASN A 272 1.48 -43.36 -38.81
CA ASN A 272 1.87 -44.74 -39.07
C ASN A 272 1.55 -45.18 -40.51
N ALA A 273 1.83 -44.29 -41.47
CA ALA A 273 1.47 -44.46 -42.87
C ALA A 273 2.62 -45.11 -43.66
N ASP A 274 2.28 -46.08 -44.52
CA ASP A 274 3.28 -46.80 -45.33
C ASP A 274 3.95 -45.91 -46.38
N ARG A 275 3.26 -44.87 -46.89
CA ARG A 275 3.81 -43.90 -47.85
C ARG A 275 3.20 -42.52 -47.65
N THR A 276 4.00 -41.48 -47.74
CA THR A 276 3.53 -40.08 -47.70
C THR A 276 4.28 -39.24 -48.73
N ALA A 277 3.61 -38.31 -49.40
CA ALA A 277 4.20 -37.48 -50.44
C ALA A 277 3.64 -36.05 -50.39
N ILE A 278 4.48 -35.06 -50.66
CA ILE A 278 4.06 -33.66 -50.82
C ILE A 278 4.26 -33.25 -52.27
N PHE A 279 3.20 -32.71 -52.87
CA PHE A 279 3.22 -32.14 -54.21
C PHE A 279 3.13 -30.62 -54.14
N LEU A 280 3.91 -29.94 -54.96
CA LEU A 280 3.84 -28.50 -55.18
C LEU A 280 3.15 -28.26 -56.53
N ALA A 281 2.17 -27.36 -56.55
CA ALA A 281 1.58 -26.90 -57.80
C ALA A 281 2.49 -25.84 -58.43
N GLU A 282 2.82 -26.00 -59.71
CA GLU A 282 3.51 -24.96 -60.47
C GLU A 282 2.50 -23.97 -61.05
N GLU A 283 2.76 -22.68 -60.90
CA GLU A 283 1.88 -21.63 -61.46
C GLU A 283 2.13 -21.50 -62.97
N GLY A 284 1.08 -21.75 -63.78
CA GLY A 284 1.09 -21.57 -65.23
C GLY A 284 1.14 -22.86 -66.04
N THR A 285 1.72 -23.93 -65.49
CA THR A 285 1.68 -25.30 -66.02
C THR A 285 0.72 -26.10 -65.16
N ASN A 286 -0.38 -26.63 -65.73
CA ASN A 286 -1.41 -27.37 -64.99
C ASN A 286 -0.89 -28.78 -64.59
N SER A 287 0.20 -28.80 -63.83
CA SER A 287 1.02 -29.94 -63.44
C SER A 287 1.41 -29.83 -61.97
N LEU A 288 1.54 -30.99 -61.34
CA LEU A 288 2.00 -31.11 -59.96
C LEU A 288 3.43 -31.65 -59.97
N ARG A 289 4.34 -30.97 -59.28
CA ARG A 289 5.70 -31.44 -59.05
C ARG A 289 5.74 -32.18 -57.72
N LEU A 290 6.22 -33.41 -57.72
CA LEU A 290 6.52 -34.11 -56.48
C LEU A 290 7.72 -33.43 -55.80
N ALA A 291 7.49 -32.83 -54.63
CA ALA A 291 8.51 -32.10 -53.89
C ALA A 291 9.35 -33.03 -53.01
N THR A 292 8.71 -33.98 -52.32
CA THR A 292 9.37 -34.99 -51.50
C THR A 292 8.40 -36.15 -51.20
N GLN A 293 8.94 -37.32 -50.87
CA GLN A 293 8.18 -38.51 -50.50
C GLN A 293 8.92 -39.36 -49.46
N TYR A 294 8.16 -40.11 -48.67
CA TYR A 294 8.66 -41.14 -47.75
C TYR A 294 8.06 -42.51 -48.13
N ALA A 295 8.93 -43.52 -48.28
CA ALA A 295 8.58 -44.91 -48.59
C ALA A 295 9.58 -45.89 -47.93
N PRO A 296 9.15 -46.79 -47.01
CA PRO A 296 10.04 -47.65 -46.21
C PRO A 296 10.77 -48.78 -46.94
N LEU A 297 10.35 -49.18 -48.14
CA LEU A 297 10.95 -50.28 -48.91
C LEU A 297 10.84 -50.01 -50.41
N GLU A 298 11.81 -49.27 -50.95
CA GLU A 298 12.35 -49.40 -52.30
C GLU A 298 13.58 -48.49 -52.39
N ALA A 299 14.65 -49.03 -52.97
CA ALA A 299 15.95 -48.39 -53.03
C ALA A 299 15.87 -46.94 -53.51
N CYS A 300 16.57 -46.06 -52.80
CA CYS A 300 16.90 -44.72 -53.25
C CYS A 300 17.70 -44.84 -54.56
N THR A 301 17.02 -44.90 -55.71
CA THR A 301 17.67 -44.51 -56.96
C THR A 301 17.61 -43.01 -57.01
N ASP A 302 18.76 -42.39 -56.78
CA ASP A 302 19.08 -41.05 -57.28
C ASP A 302 18.44 -40.85 -58.66
N ARG A 303 17.37 -40.05 -58.70
CA ARG A 303 16.86 -39.47 -59.93
C ARG A 303 16.78 -37.97 -59.72
N HIS A 304 17.80 -37.28 -60.20
CA HIS A 304 17.85 -35.83 -60.38
C HIS A 304 16.83 -35.36 -61.44
N GLY A 305 15.55 -35.60 -61.16
CA GLY A 305 14.43 -35.22 -62.01
C GLY A 305 13.14 -35.58 -61.31
N SER A 306 12.57 -34.63 -60.57
CA SER A 306 11.22 -34.74 -60.03
C SER A 306 10.26 -35.03 -61.19
N PRO A 307 9.52 -36.16 -61.20
CA PRO A 307 8.55 -36.39 -62.25
C PRO A 307 7.46 -35.31 -62.14
N LEU A 308 7.33 -34.48 -63.18
CA LEU A 308 6.16 -33.64 -63.36
C LEU A 308 4.99 -34.57 -63.67
N VAL A 309 4.01 -34.59 -62.79
CA VAL A 309 2.78 -35.37 -62.99
C VAL A 309 1.73 -34.42 -63.58
N PRO A 310 1.33 -34.60 -64.86
CA PRO A 310 0.28 -33.78 -65.45
C PRO A 310 -1.05 -34.05 -64.73
N MET A 311 -1.78 -32.98 -64.38
CA MET A 311 -3.02 -33.06 -63.59
C MET A 311 -4.13 -33.90 -64.26
N ASN A 312 -4.04 -34.17 -65.56
CA ASN A 312 -5.01 -34.98 -66.30
C ASN A 312 -4.89 -36.48 -65.99
N GLU A 313 -3.73 -36.95 -65.52
CA GLU A 313 -3.48 -38.37 -65.25
C GLU A 313 -3.88 -38.76 -63.82
N GLN A 314 -4.12 -37.79 -62.92
CA GLN A 314 -4.51 -38.03 -61.53
C GLN A 314 -5.76 -37.22 -61.12
N PRO A 315 -6.97 -37.69 -61.47
CA PRO A 315 -8.22 -36.96 -61.24
C PRO A 315 -8.50 -36.69 -59.75
N LEU A 316 -8.00 -37.53 -58.85
CA LEU A 316 -8.17 -37.38 -57.40
C LEU A 316 -7.39 -36.19 -56.84
N LEU A 317 -6.11 -36.04 -57.21
CA LEU A 317 -5.28 -34.90 -56.78
C LEU A 317 -5.80 -33.58 -57.37
N THR A 318 -6.21 -33.60 -58.63
CA THR A 318 -6.81 -32.43 -59.30
C THR A 318 -8.11 -31.98 -58.61
N HIS A 319 -8.91 -32.91 -58.09
CA HIS A 319 -10.13 -32.59 -57.35
C HIS A 319 -9.83 -31.86 -56.04
N VAL A 320 -8.82 -32.31 -55.29
CA VAL A 320 -8.40 -31.71 -54.02
C VAL A 320 -7.83 -30.31 -54.24
N VAL A 321 -6.97 -30.13 -55.24
CA VAL A 321 -6.35 -28.84 -55.56
C VAL A 321 -7.39 -27.82 -56.02
N ARG A 322 -8.34 -28.21 -56.90
CA ARG A 322 -9.39 -27.30 -57.38
C ARG A 322 -10.42 -26.93 -56.31
N ARG A 323 -10.83 -27.89 -55.46
CA ARG A 323 -11.86 -27.65 -54.45
C ARG A 323 -11.32 -27.16 -53.10
N ARG A 324 -9.99 -27.16 -52.90
CA ARG A 324 -9.31 -26.80 -51.64
C ARG A 324 -9.96 -27.43 -50.40
N ARG A 325 -10.35 -28.70 -50.54
CA ARG A 325 -10.99 -29.50 -49.48
C ARG A 325 -10.28 -30.84 -49.34
N GLN A 326 -10.09 -31.28 -48.11
CA GLN A 326 -9.51 -32.60 -47.80
C GLN A 326 -10.36 -33.73 -48.38
N LEU A 327 -9.72 -34.76 -48.92
CA LEU A 327 -10.35 -35.97 -49.45
C LEU A 327 -9.78 -37.17 -48.70
N ILE A 328 -10.64 -37.90 -47.99
CA ILE A 328 -10.30 -39.14 -47.30
C ILE A 328 -10.97 -40.27 -48.07
N LEU A 329 -10.19 -41.24 -48.54
CA LEU A 329 -10.69 -42.40 -49.26
C LEU A 329 -10.48 -43.63 -48.39
N ASP A 330 -11.57 -44.19 -47.87
CA ASP A 330 -11.53 -45.49 -47.20
C ASP A 330 -11.55 -46.59 -48.28
N THR A 331 -10.47 -47.34 -48.40
CA THR A 331 -10.35 -48.43 -49.39
C THR A 331 -10.89 -49.77 -48.86
N GLY A 332 -11.58 -49.76 -47.71
CA GLY A 332 -12.17 -50.94 -47.06
C GLY A 332 -13.19 -51.74 -47.86
N ASN A 333 -13.54 -51.39 -49.11
CA ASN A 333 -14.46 -52.22 -49.90
C ASN A 333 -14.33 -52.19 -51.44
N ARG A 334 -13.14 -51.98 -52.04
CA ARG A 334 -12.96 -52.26 -53.49
C ARG A 334 -11.49 -52.50 -53.87
N ARG A 335 -11.05 -53.75 -53.66
CA ARG A 335 -9.73 -54.28 -54.01
C ARG A 335 -9.43 -54.39 -55.53
N SER A 336 -10.16 -53.72 -56.44
CA SER A 336 -10.06 -54.02 -57.89
C SER A 336 -9.68 -52.87 -58.84
N GLN A 337 -9.27 -51.68 -58.37
CA GLN A 337 -8.90 -50.59 -59.29
C GLN A 337 -7.56 -49.87 -59.02
N LEU A 338 -6.76 -50.33 -58.06
CA LEU A 338 -5.40 -49.79 -57.85
C LEU A 338 -4.31 -50.51 -58.66
N GLY A 339 -4.69 -51.37 -59.61
CA GLY A 339 -3.76 -52.06 -60.50
C GLY A 339 -3.12 -51.18 -61.59
N SER A 340 -3.40 -49.88 -61.65
CA SER A 340 -2.76 -48.97 -62.62
C SER A 340 -1.74 -48.00 -62.00
N LEU A 341 -1.31 -48.28 -60.76
CA LEU A 341 -0.17 -47.60 -60.11
C LEU A 341 1.03 -48.55 -59.91
N TYR A 342 1.01 -49.71 -60.56
CA TYR A 342 2.19 -50.53 -60.81
C TYR A 342 2.70 -50.28 -62.22
#